data_AF-A0A537FX27-F1
#
_entry.id   AF-A0A537FX27-F1
#
_cell.length_a   1.000
_cell.length_b   1.000
_cell.length_c   1.000
_cell.angle_alpha   90.00
_cell.angle_beta   90.00
_cell.angle_gamma   90.00
#
_symmetry.space_group_name_H-M   'P 1'
#
loop_
_entity.id
_entity.type
_entity.pdbx_description
1 polymer ?
#
loop_
_entity_poly.entity_id
_entity_poly.type
_entity_poly.pdbx_seq_one_letter_code
_entity_poly.pdbx_strand_id
1 'polypeptide(L)'
;MSQTDYQRVGLRVGLEVHRQLDTTHKLFCDCPTILTTAPPTIRFQRRLRPTQSELGQIDPAVLFEFHRGRMIIFEADNDTSCLVEMDEEPPHPLNQEAVDVSLMISLLFKAVT
;
A
#
# COMPACT_ATOMS: atom_id res chain seq x y z
N MET A 1 -40.75 11.74 8.41
CA MET A 1 -39.40 12.33 8.56
C MET A 1 -39.24 13.34 7.44
N SER A 2 -39.00 14.62 7.74
CA SER A 2 -38.77 15.63 6.70
C SER A 2 -37.45 15.32 6.01
N GLN A 3 -37.48 15.20 4.69
CA GLN A 3 -36.30 14.98 3.87
C GLN A 3 -35.37 16.20 3.98
N THR A 4 -34.10 15.96 4.33
CA THR A 4 -33.09 17.01 4.42
C THR A 4 -32.72 17.48 3.02
N ASP A 5 -32.77 18.79 2.79
CA ASP A 5 -32.24 19.42 1.58
C ASP A 5 -30.71 19.50 1.66
N TYR A 6 -30.04 18.56 0.98
CA TYR A 6 -28.58 18.45 0.95
C TYR A 6 -27.88 19.59 0.20
N GLN A 7 -28.55 20.23 -0.76
CA GLN A 7 -28.00 21.37 -1.48
C GLN A 7 -27.95 22.59 -0.57
N ARG A 8 -29.03 22.86 0.18
CA ARG A 8 -29.09 23.98 1.13
C ARG A 8 -28.03 23.91 2.22
N VAL A 9 -27.68 22.71 2.66
CA VAL A 9 -26.62 22.51 3.68
C VAL A 9 -25.22 22.42 3.09
N GLY A 10 -25.08 22.51 1.75
CA GLY A 10 -23.78 22.50 1.08
C GLY A 10 -23.03 21.17 1.22
N LEU A 11 -23.74 20.04 1.25
CA LEU A 11 -23.13 18.73 1.42
C LEU A 11 -22.13 18.44 0.28
N ARG A 12 -20.94 17.95 0.64
CA ARG A 12 -19.91 17.43 -0.28
C ARG A 12 -19.52 16.03 0.14
N VAL A 13 -19.37 15.12 -0.83
CA VAL A 13 -19.03 13.71 -0.59
C VAL A 13 -17.90 13.31 -1.54
N GLY A 14 -16.90 12.61 -1.01
CA GLY A 14 -15.85 11.95 -1.79
C GLY A 14 -15.95 10.44 -1.62
N LEU A 15 -15.50 9.69 -2.64
CA LEU A 15 -15.43 8.24 -2.61
C LEU A 15 -13.99 7.81 -2.93
N GLU A 16 -13.46 6.87 -2.15
CA GLU A 16 -12.16 6.25 -2.36
C GLU A 16 -12.35 4.73 -2.36
N VAL A 17 -11.80 4.06 -3.39
CA VAL A 17 -11.96 2.62 -3.59
C VAL A 17 -10.59 2.00 -3.85
N HIS A 18 -10.20 1.03 -3.02
CA HIS A 18 -8.99 0.24 -3.20
C HIS A 18 -9.36 -1.16 -3.66
N ARG A 19 -8.68 -1.67 -4.69
CA ARG A 19 -8.91 -3.03 -5.23
C ARG A 19 -7.59 -3.71 -5.56
N GLN A 20 -7.41 -4.94 -5.08
CA GLN A 20 -6.30 -5.80 -5.47
C GLN A 20 -6.53 -6.37 -6.87
N LEU A 21 -5.46 -6.43 -7.65
CA LEU A 21 -5.44 -7.06 -8.97
C LEU A 21 -5.00 -8.52 -8.82
N ASP A 22 -5.68 -9.41 -9.53
CA ASP A 22 -5.34 -10.84 -9.59
C ASP A 22 -4.26 -11.08 -10.65
N THR A 23 -3.10 -10.46 -10.46
CA THR A 23 -1.94 -10.62 -11.34
C THR A 23 -1.13 -11.84 -10.94
N THR A 24 -0.38 -12.40 -11.88
CA THR A 24 0.49 -13.56 -11.67
C THR A 24 1.51 -13.36 -10.54
N HIS A 25 2.07 -12.16 -10.43
CA HIS A 25 3.02 -11.79 -9.39
C HIS A 25 2.76 -10.37 -8.85
N LYS A 26 3.39 -10.03 -7.73
CA LYS A 26 3.27 -8.73 -7.06
C LYS A 26 3.86 -7.60 -7.90
N LEU A 27 3.61 -6.35 -7.50
CA LEU A 27 3.87 -5.17 -8.33
C LEU A 27 5.36 -4.93 -8.65
N PHE A 28 6.26 -5.26 -7.72
CA PHE A 28 7.70 -4.98 -7.82
C PHE A 28 8.57 -6.19 -7.48
N CYS A 29 8.02 -7.41 -7.55
CA CYS A 29 8.77 -8.65 -7.41
C CYS A 29 7.99 -9.82 -8.04
N ASP A 30 8.65 -10.95 -8.22
CA ASP A 30 8.08 -12.14 -8.85
C ASP A 30 7.30 -13.04 -7.88
N CYS A 31 7.09 -12.62 -6.62
CA CYS A 31 6.29 -13.39 -5.67
C CYS A 31 4.82 -13.47 -6.11
N PRO A 32 4.14 -14.61 -5.92
CA PRO A 32 2.72 -14.73 -6.24
C PRO A 32 1.84 -13.83 -5.37
N THR A 33 0.68 -13.42 -5.90
CA THR A 33 -0.31 -12.56 -5.23
C THR A 33 -1.26 -13.34 -4.30
N ILE A 34 -0.79 -14.45 -3.72
CA ILE A 34 -1.57 -15.29 -2.82
C ILE A 34 -1.28 -14.96 -1.36
N LEU A 35 -2.29 -15.14 -0.51
CA LEU A 35 -2.12 -15.08 0.94
C LEU A 35 -1.90 -16.50 1.48
N THR A 36 -0.89 -16.67 2.32
CA THR A 36 -0.72 -17.90 3.09
C THR A 36 -1.36 -17.77 4.47
N THR A 37 -1.95 -18.86 4.95
CA THR A 37 -2.42 -19.01 6.34
C THR A 37 -1.58 -20.01 7.13
N ALA A 38 -0.55 -20.57 6.50
CA ALA A 38 0.40 -21.45 7.17
C ALA A 38 1.23 -20.67 8.21
N PRO A 39 1.75 -21.34 9.25
CA PRO A 39 2.69 -20.70 10.16
C PRO A 39 3.89 -20.12 9.40
N PRO A 40 4.33 -18.89 9.70
CA PRO A 40 5.45 -18.28 9.01
C PRO A 40 6.73 -19.03 9.31
N THR A 41 7.56 -19.24 8.29
CA THR A 41 8.86 -19.89 8.44
C THR A 41 9.97 -18.89 8.78
N ILE A 42 9.73 -17.61 8.52
CA ILE A 42 10.65 -16.50 8.77
C ILE A 42 9.96 -15.42 9.60
N ARG A 43 10.66 -14.90 10.61
CA ARG A 43 10.26 -13.71 11.36
C ARG A 43 11.43 -12.78 11.52
N PHE A 44 11.22 -11.49 11.28
CA PHE A 44 12.25 -10.47 11.47
C PHE A 44 11.64 -9.19 12.04
N GLN A 45 12.49 -8.37 12.66
CA GLN A 45 12.05 -7.17 13.37
C GLN A 45 12.64 -5.92 12.74
N ARG A 46 11.83 -4.86 12.65
CA ARG A 46 12.28 -3.53 12.22
C ARG A 46 11.72 -2.44 13.11
N ARG A 47 12.42 -1.30 13.08
CA ARG A 47 11.98 -0.04 13.65
C ARG A 47 12.07 1.04 12.59
N LEU A 48 10.92 1.60 12.22
CA LEU A 48 10.89 2.76 11.33
C LEU A 48 11.42 3.99 12.06
N ARG A 49 12.13 4.86 11.33
CA ARG A 49 12.68 6.11 11.83
C ARG A 49 12.10 7.28 11.04
N PRO A 50 11.85 8.43 11.68
CA PRO A 50 11.45 9.63 10.97
C PRO A 50 12.60 10.10 10.07
N THR A 51 12.23 10.60 8.90
CA THR A 51 13.17 11.25 7.97
C THR A 51 12.85 12.75 7.93
N GLN A 52 13.88 13.56 7.72
CA GLN A 52 13.72 15.00 7.52
C GLN A 52 13.33 15.27 6.06
N SER A 53 12.47 16.26 5.87
CA SER A 53 12.22 16.86 4.55
C SER A 53 13.46 17.61 4.07
N GLU A 54 13.44 18.04 2.81
CA GLU A 54 14.48 18.89 2.23
C GLU A 54 14.77 20.16 3.05
N LEU A 55 13.75 20.67 3.77
CA LEU A 55 13.85 21.85 4.64
C LEU A 55 14.21 21.50 6.10
N GLY A 56 14.59 20.25 6.37
CA GLY A 56 14.93 19.77 7.71
C GLY A 56 13.72 19.51 8.62
N GLN A 57 12.50 19.58 8.09
CA GLN A 57 11.27 19.42 8.88
C GLN A 57 10.90 17.94 9.02
N ILE A 58 10.31 17.57 10.15
CA ILE A 58 9.79 16.21 10.36
C ILE A 58 8.27 16.30 10.46
N ASP A 59 7.59 15.37 9.79
CA ASP A 59 6.14 15.24 9.88
C ASP A 59 5.71 14.97 11.35
N PRO A 60 4.81 15.79 11.92
CA PRO A 60 4.37 15.62 13.31
C PRO A 60 3.73 14.27 13.62
N ALA A 61 2.99 13.68 12.68
CA ALA A 61 2.35 12.37 12.85
C ALA A 61 3.38 11.24 12.85
N VAL A 62 4.37 11.30 11.95
CA VAL A 62 5.49 10.33 11.93
C VAL A 62 6.31 10.44 13.21
N LEU A 63 6.57 11.66 13.69
CA LEU A 63 7.27 11.89 14.94
C LEU A 63 6.49 11.33 16.14
N PHE A 64 5.18 11.53 16.17
CA PHE A 64 4.30 10.99 17.21
C PHE A 64 4.34 9.45 17.24
N GLU A 65 4.22 8.78 16.09
CA GLU A 65 4.32 7.31 16.03
C GLU A 65 5.72 6.82 16.42
N PHE A 66 6.78 7.53 16.04
CA PHE A 66 8.15 7.18 16.45
C PHE A 66 8.35 7.21 17.97
N HIS A 67 7.77 8.22 18.66
CA HIS A 67 7.84 8.34 20.12
C HIS A 67 7.12 7.21 20.85
N ARG A 68 6.15 6.54 20.22
CA ARG A 68 5.53 5.33 20.79
C ARG A 68 6.48 4.15 20.86
N GLY A 69 7.66 4.23 20.22
CA GLY A 69 8.73 3.24 20.35
C GLY A 69 8.36 1.84 19.87
N ARG A 70 7.39 1.72 18.96
CA ARG A 70 6.90 0.42 18.48
C ARG A 70 7.95 -0.28 17.62
N MET A 71 8.09 -1.57 17.85
CA MET A 71 8.80 -2.50 16.97
C MET A 71 7.78 -3.22 16.10
N ILE A 72 8.11 -3.42 14.82
CA ILE A 72 7.29 -4.19 13.89
C ILE A 72 7.93 -5.57 13.74
N ILE A 73 7.15 -6.62 13.96
CA ILE A 73 7.52 -7.99 13.66
C ILE A 73 6.89 -8.33 12.32
N PHE A 74 7.72 -8.60 11.32
CA PHE A 74 7.30 -9.08 10.02
C PHE A 74 7.34 -10.61 10.01
N GLU A 75 6.33 -11.20 9.38
CA GLU A 75 6.18 -12.64 9.19
C GLU A 75 6.24 -12.92 7.70
N ALA A 76 7.03 -13.91 7.31
CA ALA A 76 7.25 -14.25 5.92
C ALA A 76 7.44 -15.76 5.75
N ASP A 77 7.35 -16.20 4.51
CA ASP A 77 7.62 -17.55 4.07
C ASP A 77 8.31 -17.51 2.70
N ASN A 78 8.88 -18.65 2.29
CA ASN A 78 9.63 -18.73 1.03
C ASN A 78 8.73 -18.87 -0.22
N ASP A 79 7.43 -19.13 -0.05
CA ASP A 79 6.51 -19.36 -1.15
C ASP A 79 5.89 -18.04 -1.64
N THR A 80 5.67 -17.08 -0.74
CA THR A 80 4.95 -15.82 -1.03
C THR A 80 5.79 -14.56 -0.80
N SER A 81 7.00 -14.68 -0.27
CA SER A 81 7.87 -13.53 0.05
C SER A 81 9.30 -13.73 -0.47
N CYS A 82 9.96 -12.61 -0.80
CA CYS A 82 11.36 -12.56 -1.24
C CYS A 82 12.09 -11.41 -0.53
N LEU A 83 13.35 -11.17 -0.89
CA LEU A 83 14.16 -10.11 -0.27
C LEU A 83 13.62 -8.70 -0.54
N VAL A 84 12.93 -8.48 -1.66
CA VAL A 84 12.25 -7.19 -1.93
C VAL A 84 11.22 -6.88 -0.84
N GLU A 85 10.45 -7.88 -0.40
CA GLU A 85 9.45 -7.72 0.68
C GLU A 85 10.08 -7.51 2.06
N MET A 86 11.35 -7.90 2.19
CA MET A 86 12.11 -7.76 3.43
C MET A 86 12.94 -6.47 3.47
N ASP A 87 12.88 -5.67 2.40
CA ASP A 87 13.72 -4.48 2.18
C ASP A 87 15.23 -4.82 2.17
N GLU A 88 15.58 -5.98 1.62
CA GLU A 88 16.96 -6.50 1.52
C GLU A 88 17.43 -6.67 0.07
N GLU A 89 16.61 -6.26 -0.90
CA GLU A 89 16.92 -6.25 -2.33
C GLU A 89 16.20 -5.07 -3.01
N PRO A 90 16.83 -4.41 -4.01
CA PRO A 90 16.14 -3.37 -4.78
C PRO A 90 14.85 -3.90 -5.44
N PRO A 91 13.78 -3.08 -5.51
CA PRO A 91 12.57 -3.43 -6.24
C PRO A 91 12.87 -3.82 -7.69
N HIS A 92 12.18 -4.86 -8.18
CA HIS A 92 12.25 -5.28 -9.58
C HIS A 92 11.50 -4.29 -10.49
N PRO A 93 11.63 -4.39 -11.83
CA PRO A 93 10.81 -3.62 -12.74
C PRO A 93 9.30 -3.82 -12.47
N LEU A 94 8.53 -2.76 -12.75
CA LEU A 94 7.08 -2.74 -12.57
C LEU A 94 6.40 -3.90 -13.32
N ASN A 95 5.49 -4.61 -12.63
CA ASN A 95 4.67 -5.65 -13.24
C ASN A 95 3.80 -5.06 -14.38
N GLN A 96 4.08 -5.45 -15.61
CA GLN A 96 3.36 -4.95 -16.79
C GLN A 96 1.90 -5.43 -16.86
N GLU A 97 1.59 -6.61 -16.33
CA GLU A 97 0.20 -7.08 -16.21
C GLU A 97 -0.63 -6.13 -15.34
N ALA A 98 -0.06 -5.69 -14.21
CA ALA A 98 -0.70 -4.73 -13.32
C ALA A 98 -0.92 -3.37 -14.00
N VAL A 99 0.04 -2.94 -14.84
CA VAL A 99 -0.06 -1.71 -15.64
C VAL A 99 -1.19 -1.81 -16.65
N ASP A 100 -1.23 -2.90 -17.42
CA ASP A 100 -2.24 -3.12 -18.46
C ASP A 100 -3.66 -3.13 -17.87
N VAL A 101 -3.86 -3.84 -16.76
CA VAL A 101 -5.13 -3.85 -16.04
C VAL A 101 -5.48 -2.46 -15.50
N SER A 102 -4.50 -1.72 -14.96
CA SER A 102 -4.73 -0.35 -14.48
C SER A 102 -5.15 0.58 -15.61
N LEU A 103 -4.50 0.52 -16.78
CA LEU A 103 -4.86 1.30 -17.96
C LEU A 103 -6.25 0.93 -18.49
N MET A 104 -6.58 -0.37 -18.49
CA MET A 104 -7.91 -0.85 -18.87
C MET A 104 -8.99 -0.27 -17.95
N ILE A 105 -8.76 -0.28 -16.63
CA ILE A 105 -9.65 0.34 -15.64
C ILE A 105 -9.78 1.85 -15.92
N SER A 106 -8.66 2.56 -16.11
CA SER A 106 -8.66 4.00 -16.42
C SER A 106 -9.52 4.31 -17.67
N LEU A 107 -9.37 3.55 -18.74
CA LEU A 107 -10.14 3.72 -19.97
C LEU A 107 -11.64 3.41 -19.76
N LEU A 108 -11.95 2.35 -18.99
CA LEU A 108 -13.34 1.99 -18.65
C LEU A 108 -14.05 3.12 -17.89
N PHE A 109 -13.33 3.77 -16.97
CA PHE A 109 -13.84 4.92 -16.21
C PHE A 109 -13.73 6.27 -16.94
N LYS A 110 -13.27 6.27 -18.20
CA LYS A 110 -13.05 7.49 -19.00
C LYS A 110 -12.18 8.51 -18.26
N ALA A 111 -11.15 8.02 -17.58
CA ALA A 111 -10.15 8.89 -16.98
C ALA A 111 -9.53 9.76 -18.09
N VAL A 112 -9.50 11.06 -17.86
CA VAL A 112 -8.86 12.03 -18.75
C VAL A 112 -7.46 12.33 -18.22
N THR A 113 -6.50 12.47 -19.13
CA THR A 113 -5.16 12.98 -18.84
C THR A 113 -5.15 14.49 -18.72
#